data_AF-A0A560WCB2-F1
#
_entry.id   AF-A0A560WCB2-F1
#
_cell.length_a   1.000
_cell.length_b   1.000
_cell.length_c   1.000
_cell.angle_alpha   90.00
_cell.angle_beta   90.00
_cell.angle_gamma   90.00
#
_symmetry.space_group_name_H-M   'P 1'
#
loop_
_entity.id
_entity.type
_entity.pdbx_description
1 polymer ?
#
loop_
_entity_poly.entity_id
_entity_poly.type
_entity_poly.pdbx_seq_one_letter_code
_entity_poly.pdbx_strand_id
1 'polypeptide(L)'
;MPPGGHLSTALRCGPELSSPEGVEAQTCVVVRGEDVWARTYHRNLTGGTLDAALALLGPDRRSVRSRCALSAGDDPSLCETPSVRIAGAPAEYTAVAEFARYTASADGTGDGLLLRSGSNSAAGEGR
;
A
#
# COMPACT_ATOMS: atom_id res chain seq x y z
N MET A 1 -23.14 33.30 0.14
CA MET A 1 -21.93 32.47 0.05
C MET A 1 -22.36 31.01 0.16
N PRO A 2 -22.09 30.12 -0.80
CA PRO A 2 -22.18 28.69 -0.53
C PRO A 2 -20.80 28.18 -0.06
N PRO A 3 -20.64 27.64 1.15
CA PRO A 3 -19.42 26.94 1.52
C PRO A 3 -19.60 25.42 1.35
N GLY A 4 -18.61 24.79 0.72
CA GLY A 4 -18.38 23.35 0.87
C GLY A 4 -18.59 22.54 -0.39
N GLY A 5 -17.82 22.81 -1.46
CA GLY A 5 -17.53 21.76 -2.44
C GLY A 5 -16.90 20.60 -1.69
N HIS A 6 -17.64 19.51 -1.52
CA HIS A 6 -17.14 18.30 -0.88
C HIS A 6 -15.93 17.83 -1.71
N LEU A 7 -14.71 17.93 -1.17
CA LEU A 7 -13.52 17.42 -1.83
C LEU A 7 -13.75 15.93 -2.10
N SER A 8 -14.06 15.61 -3.36
CA SER A 8 -14.39 14.25 -3.77
C SER A 8 -13.15 13.40 -3.54
N THR A 9 -13.22 12.48 -2.58
CA THR A 9 -12.14 11.53 -2.30
C THR A 9 -12.43 10.28 -3.12
N ALA A 10 -11.55 9.98 -4.07
CA ALA A 10 -11.61 8.74 -4.84
C ALA A 10 -10.65 7.72 -4.21
N LEU A 11 -11.14 6.50 -4.00
CA LEU A 11 -10.34 5.36 -3.56
C LEU A 11 -10.30 4.30 -4.65
N ARG A 12 -9.11 3.81 -4.94
CA ARG A 12 -8.88 2.70 -5.88
C ARG A 12 -8.11 1.62 -5.17
N CYS A 13 -8.83 0.65 -4.62
CA CYS A 13 -8.27 -0.45 -3.86
C CYS A 13 -8.10 -1.68 -4.73
N GLY A 14 -7.03 -2.43 -4.47
CA GLY A 14 -6.88 -3.79 -4.97
C GLY A 14 -7.68 -4.79 -4.12
N PRO A 15 -7.62 -6.08 -4.47
CA PRO A 15 -8.17 -7.14 -3.63
C PRO A 15 -7.46 -7.18 -2.28
N GLU A 16 -8.17 -7.68 -1.28
CA GLU A 16 -7.55 -8.11 -0.04
C GLU A 16 -6.77 -9.40 -0.30
N LEU A 17 -5.50 -9.41 0.11
CA LEU A 17 -4.61 -10.55 -0.08
C LEU A 17 -4.11 -11.01 1.28
N SER A 18 -3.97 -12.33 1.42
CA SER A 18 -3.51 -12.96 2.66
C SER A 18 -2.32 -13.88 2.36
N SER A 19 -1.30 -13.80 3.19
CA SER A 19 -0.12 -14.66 3.16
C SER A 19 -0.38 -15.95 3.94
N PRO A 20 0.19 -17.10 3.54
CA PRO A 20 0.12 -18.34 4.33
C PRO A 20 0.65 -18.19 5.76
N GLU A 21 1.47 -17.17 6.01
CA GLU A 21 2.03 -16.90 7.34
C GLU A 21 1.09 -16.10 8.25
N GLY A 22 -0.04 -15.61 7.73
CA GLY A 22 -1.03 -14.85 8.51
C GLY A 22 -0.89 -13.34 8.41
N VAL A 23 -0.27 -12.83 7.34
CA VAL A 23 -0.31 -11.38 7.02
C VAL A 23 -1.48 -11.14 6.07
N GLU A 24 -2.35 -10.20 6.40
CA GLU A 24 -3.45 -9.79 5.52
C GLU A 24 -3.25 -8.33 5.14
N ALA A 25 -3.46 -7.99 3.87
CA ALA A 25 -3.28 -6.63 3.40
C ALA A 25 -4.16 -6.25 2.21
N GLN A 26 -4.68 -5.03 2.25
CA GLN A 26 -5.39 -4.39 1.15
C GLN A 26 -4.76 -3.01 0.87
N THR A 27 -4.28 -2.82 -0.35
CA THR A 27 -3.60 -1.58 -0.76
C THR A 27 -4.47 -0.75 -1.70
N CYS A 28 -4.60 0.53 -1.39
CA CYS A 28 -5.40 1.51 -2.11
C CYS A 28 -4.56 2.72 -2.55
N VAL A 29 -4.89 3.26 -3.73
CA VAL A 29 -4.54 4.63 -4.11
C VAL A 29 -5.67 5.53 -3.65
N VAL A 30 -5.33 6.59 -2.92
CA VAL A 30 -6.27 7.60 -2.46
C VAL A 30 -5.98 8.89 -3.19
N VAL A 31 -7.02 9.49 -3.77
CA VAL A 31 -6.96 10.79 -4.43
C VAL A 31 -7.95 11.71 -3.74
N ARG A 32 -7.48 12.87 -3.27
CA ARG A 32 -8.33 13.89 -2.67
C ARG A 32 -7.99 15.25 -3.25
N GLY A 33 -8.94 15.82 -3.99
CA GLY A 33 -8.68 17.07 -4.72
C GLY A 33 -7.53 16.89 -5.69
N GLU A 34 -6.40 17.52 -5.39
CA GLU A 34 -5.17 17.47 -6.20
C GLU A 34 -4.05 16.68 -5.51
N ASP A 35 -4.31 16.04 -4.38
CA ASP A 35 -3.34 15.16 -3.70
C ASP A 35 -3.61 13.70 -4.02
N VAL A 36 -2.52 12.94 -4.11
CA VAL A 36 -2.52 11.49 -4.24
C VAL A 36 -1.53 10.86 -3.27
N TRP A 37 -1.93 9.76 -2.64
CA TRP A 37 -1.10 8.93 -1.78
C TRP A 37 -1.50 7.48 -1.85
N ALA A 38 -0.58 6.60 -1.47
CA ALA A 38 -0.88 5.20 -1.24
C ALA A 38 -1.28 5.01 0.22
N ARG A 39 -2.25 4.13 0.45
CA ARG A 39 -2.64 3.64 1.77
C ARG A 39 -2.74 2.13 1.73
N THR A 40 -2.15 1.44 2.69
CA THR A 40 -2.36 0.01 2.88
C THR A 40 -2.95 -0.26 4.25
N TYR A 41 -4.01 -1.05 4.28
CA TYR A 41 -4.55 -1.65 5.49
C TYR A 41 -3.91 -3.01 5.66
N HIS A 42 -3.52 -3.36 6.88
CA HIS A 42 -2.87 -4.64 7.15
C HIS A 42 -3.18 -5.19 8.54
N ARG A 43 -3.08 -6.52 8.67
CA ARG A 43 -3.14 -7.27 9.93
C ARG A 43 -1.97 -8.24 10.01
N ASN A 44 -1.41 -8.40 11.21
CA ASN A 44 -0.22 -9.22 11.43
C ASN A 44 -0.48 -10.34 12.44
N LEU A 45 -0.99 -11.46 11.93
CA LEU A 45 -1.25 -12.66 12.71
C LEU A 45 -0.03 -13.58 12.84
N THR A 46 1.12 -13.19 12.28
CA THR A 46 2.34 -14.01 12.32
C THR A 46 2.91 -14.17 13.74
N GLY A 47 2.54 -13.26 14.66
CA GLY A 47 3.09 -13.21 16.02
C GLY A 47 4.49 -12.59 16.13
N GLY A 48 5.11 -12.19 15.01
CA GLY A 48 6.41 -11.52 14.97
C GLY A 48 6.34 -10.12 14.36
N THR A 49 7.40 -9.33 14.50
CA THR A 49 7.52 -8.02 13.85
C THR A 49 7.87 -8.16 12.37
N LEU A 50 7.21 -7.39 11.50
CA LEU A 50 7.46 -7.39 10.05
C LEU A 50 7.86 -6.00 9.57
N ASP A 51 8.56 -5.95 8.44
CA ASP A 51 8.83 -4.72 7.70
C ASP A 51 7.85 -4.61 6.53
N ALA A 52 7.19 -3.47 6.40
CA ALA A 52 6.35 -3.17 5.25
C ALA A 52 6.91 -1.98 4.48
N ALA A 53 7.06 -2.13 3.17
CA ALA A 53 7.38 -1.04 2.27
C ALA A 53 6.15 -0.72 1.40
N LEU A 54 5.61 0.49 1.55
CA LEU A 54 4.51 0.99 0.73
C LEU A 54 5.06 1.96 -0.31
N ALA A 55 4.82 1.66 -1.58
CA ALA A 55 5.21 2.49 -2.70
C ALA A 55 3.98 2.98 -3.47
N LEU A 56 3.89 4.30 -3.69
CA LEU A 56 3.05 4.92 -4.70
C LEU A 56 3.89 5.10 -5.97
N LEU A 57 3.44 4.50 -7.06
CA LEU A 57 4.03 4.62 -8.39
C LEU A 57 3.13 5.51 -9.22
N GLY A 58 3.67 6.62 -9.69
CA GLY A 58 3.00 7.56 -10.57
C GLY A 58 3.61 7.57 -11.98
N PRO A 59 3.02 8.35 -12.89
CA PRO A 59 3.58 8.57 -14.21
C PRO A 59 4.95 9.26 -14.13
N ASP A 60 5.71 9.21 -15.23
CA ASP A 60 7.01 9.89 -15.36
C ASP A 60 8.10 9.36 -14.40
N ARG A 61 8.05 8.06 -14.07
CA ARG A 61 8.92 7.40 -13.07
C ARG A 61 8.89 8.05 -11.68
N ARG A 62 7.85 8.82 -11.36
CA ARG A 62 7.68 9.34 -9.99
C ARG A 62 7.29 8.19 -9.08
N SER A 63 8.04 8.01 -8.00
CA SER A 63 7.72 7.05 -6.96
C SER A 63 7.91 7.65 -5.59
N VAL A 64 6.91 7.48 -4.71
CA VAL A 64 7.01 7.85 -3.30
C VAL A 64 6.95 6.56 -2.50
N ARG A 65 7.87 6.38 -1.53
CA ARG A 65 7.92 5.18 -0.71
C ARG A 65 7.93 5.55 0.77
N SER A 66 7.15 4.81 1.55
CA SER A 66 7.20 4.78 3.01
C SER A 66 7.60 3.40 3.48
N ARG A 67 8.28 3.33 4.62
CA ARG A 67 8.54 2.08 5.34
C ARG A 67 7.81 2.14 6.68
N CYS A 68 7.13 1.06 7.01
CA CYS A 68 6.31 0.92 8.21
C CYS A 68 6.70 -0.37 8.92
N ALA A 69 6.91 -0.29 10.23
CA ALA A 69 7.10 -1.48 11.06
C ALA A 69 5.74 -2.01 11.51
N LEU A 70 5.52 -3.30 11.31
CA LEU A 70 4.31 -3.99 11.76
C LEU A 70 4.62 -4.70 13.07
N SER A 71 3.99 -4.26 14.14
CA SER A 71 3.98 -5.00 15.40
C SER A 71 3.22 -6.31 15.25
N ALA A 72 3.59 -7.30 16.06
CA ALA A 72 2.79 -8.52 16.19
C ALA A 72 1.42 -8.17 16.79
N GLY A 73 0.33 -8.57 16.14
CA GLY A 73 -1.02 -8.32 16.63
C GLY A 73 -2.10 -8.43 15.55
N ASP A 74 -3.28 -8.88 15.98
CA ASP A 74 -4.50 -8.93 15.16
C ASP A 74 -5.15 -7.54 14.96
N ASP A 75 -4.66 -6.51 15.67
CA ASP A 75 -5.21 -5.17 15.54
C ASP A 75 -4.99 -4.61 14.12
N PRO A 76 -6.08 -4.18 13.44
CA PRO A 76 -5.98 -3.63 12.10
C PRO A 76 -5.21 -2.30 12.13
N SER A 77 -4.09 -2.28 11.42
CA SER A 77 -3.23 -1.11 11.30
C SER A 77 -3.19 -0.62 9.86
N LEU A 78 -2.82 0.64 9.67
CA LEU A 78 -2.66 1.23 8.34
C LEU A 78 -1.32 1.95 8.22
N CYS A 79 -0.81 1.96 7.00
CA CYS A 79 0.39 2.67 6.61
C CYS A 79 0.08 3.52 5.38
N GLU A 80 0.60 4.76 5.35
CA GLU A 80 0.37 5.72 4.28
C GLU A 80 1.69 6.31 3.76
N THR A 81 1.73 6.67 2.48
CA THR A 81 2.81 7.49 1.93
C THR A 81 2.55 8.97 2.17
N PRO A 82 3.59 9.82 2.20
CA PRO A 82 3.40 11.26 2.08
C PRO A 82 2.51 11.59 0.88
N SER A 83 1.55 12.49 1.09
CA SER A 83 0.70 13.01 0.02
C SER A 83 1.52 13.86 -0.93
N VAL A 84 1.41 13.58 -2.22
CA VAL A 84 2.04 14.38 -3.28
C VAL A 84 0.98 14.93 -4.22
N ARG A 85 1.33 16.04 -4.89
CA ARG A 85 0.47 16.61 -5.92
C ARG A 85 0.34 15.66 -7.10
N ILE A 86 -0.90 15.47 -7.53
CA ILE A 86 -1.23 14.66 -8.69
C ILE A 86 -0.63 15.29 -9.95
N ALA A 87 0.00 14.47 -10.78
CA ALA A 87 0.58 14.82 -12.05
C ALA A 87 0.03 13.82 -13.09
N GLY A 88 -0.74 14.32 -14.06
CA GLY A 88 -1.44 13.46 -15.02
C GLY A 88 -2.75 12.88 -14.47
N ALA A 89 -3.20 11.76 -15.05
CA ALA A 89 -4.47 11.17 -14.69
C ALA A 89 -4.35 10.30 -13.42
N PRO A 90 -5.34 10.33 -12.50
CA PRO A 90 -5.35 9.51 -11.28
C PRO A 90 -5.32 8.01 -11.59
N ALA A 91 -5.74 7.62 -12.79
CA ALA A 91 -5.77 6.23 -13.20
C ALA A 91 -4.38 5.64 -13.48
N GLU A 92 -3.38 6.48 -13.74
CA GLU A 92 -1.98 6.11 -14.00
C GLU A 92 -1.22 5.81 -12.71
N TYR A 93 -1.81 6.16 -11.56
CA TYR A 93 -1.23 5.88 -10.26
C TYR A 93 -1.56 4.47 -9.81
N THR A 94 -0.54 3.77 -9.36
CA THR A 94 -0.66 2.45 -8.73
C THR A 94 0.04 2.46 -7.39
N ALA A 95 -0.40 1.63 -6.46
CA ALA A 95 0.29 1.45 -5.20
C ALA A 95 0.59 -0.02 -4.96
N VAL A 96 1.73 -0.28 -4.33
CA VAL A 96 2.20 -1.62 -3.98
C VAL A 96 2.73 -1.59 -2.56
N ALA A 97 2.21 -2.48 -1.72
CA ALA A 97 2.73 -2.77 -0.40
C ALA A 97 3.46 -4.11 -0.43
N GLU A 98 4.68 -4.13 0.08
CA GLU A 98 5.51 -5.34 0.20
C GLU A 98 5.78 -5.58 1.68
N PHE A 99 5.36 -6.74 2.17
CA PHE A 99 5.54 -7.16 3.55
C PHE A 99 6.61 -8.24 3.60
N ALA A 100 7.64 -8.01 4.41
CA ALA A 100 8.75 -8.92 4.58
C ALA A 100 9.00 -9.22 6.05
N ARG A 101 9.62 -10.37 6.34
CA ARG A 101 10.14 -10.63 7.68
C ARG A 101 11.15 -9.56 8.03
N TYR A 102 11.12 -9.11 9.28
CA TYR A 102 12.19 -8.26 9.78
C TYR A 102 13.49 -9.07 9.81
N THR A 103 14.36 -8.84 8.82
CA THR A 103 15.73 -9.37 8.83
C THR A 103 16.69 -8.21 9.07
N ALA A 104 17.70 -8.39 9.91
CA ALA A 104 18.73 -7.38 10.15
C ALA A 104 19.62 -7.12 8.91
N SER A 105 19.41 -7.86 7.83
CA SER A 105 20.15 -7.74 6.58
C SER A 105 19.50 -6.69 5.69
N ALA A 106 20.15 -5.54 5.58
CA ALA A 106 19.75 -4.40 4.75
C ALA A 106 19.83 -4.66 3.22
N ASP A 107 20.11 -5.90 2.81
CA ASP A 107 20.26 -6.29 1.42
C ASP A 107 18.90 -6.81 0.92
N GLY A 108 18.10 -5.91 0.35
CA GLY A 108 16.72 -6.13 -0.09
C GLY A 108 16.54 -7.12 -1.25
N THR A 109 17.19 -8.28 -1.16
CA THR A 109 17.06 -9.41 -2.06
C THR A 109 15.96 -10.33 -1.49
N GLY A 110 15.01 -10.76 -2.32
CA GLY A 110 13.69 -11.30 -1.96
C GLY A 110 13.57 -12.53 -1.05
N ASP A 111 14.61 -12.93 -0.34
CA ASP A 111 14.64 -13.98 0.68
C ASP A 111 13.96 -13.52 1.99
N GLY A 112 12.65 -13.28 1.93
CA GLY A 112 11.87 -12.88 3.10
C GLY A 112 10.57 -12.14 2.80
N LEU A 113 10.22 -11.95 1.53
CA LEU A 113 8.93 -11.38 1.13
C LEU A 113 7.81 -12.38 1.46
N LEU A 114 6.86 -11.93 2.28
CA LEU A 114 5.72 -12.72 2.74
C LEU A 114 4.48 -12.46 1.89
N LEU A 115 4.28 -11.20 1.54
CA LEU A 115 3.10 -10.74 0.82
C LEU A 115 3.44 -9.52 -0.01
N ARG A 116 2.94 -9.49 -1.24
CA ARG A 116 2.90 -8.29 -2.07
C ARG A 116 1.44 -7.98 -2.38
N SER A 117 0.96 -6.82 -1.97
CA SER A 117 -0.40 -6.34 -2.23
C SER A 117 -0.39 -5.12 -3.12
N GLY A 118 -1.10 -5.17 -4.24
CA GLY A 118 -1.10 -4.10 -5.25
C GLY A 118 -2.50 -3.56 -5.51
N SER A 119 -2.62 -2.24 -5.69
CA SER A 119 -3.88 -1.56 -6.02
C SER A 119 -4.38 -1.85 -7.43
N ASN A 120 -3.57 -2.46 -8.29
CA ASN A 120 -3.91 -2.86 -9.66
C ASN A 120 -3.96 -4.39 -9.85
N SER A 121 -4.10 -5.15 -8.77
CA SER A 121 -4.18 -6.61 -8.90
C SER A 121 -5.56 -6.97 -9.43
N ALA A 122 -5.73 -6.94 -10.75
CA ALA A 122 -6.80 -7.72 -11.38
C ALA A 122 -6.63 -9.16 -10.92
N ALA A 123 -7.71 -9.78 -10.44
CA ALA A 123 -7.80 -11.23 -10.43
C ALA A 123 -7.52 -11.70 -11.87
N GLY A 124 -6.39 -12.36 -12.09
CA GLY A 124 -5.95 -12.64 -13.46
C GLY A 124 -4.59 -13.31 -13.57
N GLU A 125 -4.41 -14.47 -12.95
CA GLU A 125 -3.73 -15.59 -13.60
C GLU A 125 -4.29 -16.89 -12.99
N GLY A 126 -5.04 -17.62 -13.81
CA GLY A 126 -5.77 -18.81 -13.40
C GLY A 126 -6.67 -19.29 -14.53
N ARG A 127 -6.04 -19.54 -15.69
CA ARG A 127 -6.64 -20.28 -16.79
C ARG A 127 -6.68 -21.77 -16.46
#